data_AF-A0AA40F8U0-F1
#
_entry.id   AF-A0AA40F8U0-F1
#
_cell.length_a   1.000
_cell.length_b   1.000
_cell.length_c   1.000
_cell.angle_alpha   90.00
_cell.angle_beta   90.00
_cell.angle_gamma   90.00
#
_symmetry.space_group_name_H-M   'P 1'
#
loop_
_entity.id
_entity.type
_entity.pdbx_description
1 polymer ?
#
loop_
_entity_poly.entity_id
_entity_poly.type
_entity_poly.pdbx_seq_one_letter_code
_entity_poly.pdbx_strand_id
1 'polypeptide(L)'
;MPARSPPAATPARSTPLATRSSSKVRVATADTRREPENLAFLARQQLSFGTPTVLFFCEDAAKTYLIEPGAPGKRPNQVWWDMVEEDKEHVVTRIAEICD
;
A
#
# COMPACT_ATOMS: atom_id res chain seq x y z
N MET A 1 3.75 63.95 -6.20
CA MET A 1 2.96 62.71 -6.03
C MET A 1 3.91 61.53 -6.05
N PRO A 2 4.05 60.71 -4.98
CA PRO A 2 4.90 59.54 -5.03
C PRO A 2 4.18 58.35 -5.67
N ALA A 3 4.89 57.62 -6.52
CA ALA A 3 4.40 56.43 -7.20
C ALA A 3 4.08 55.30 -6.20
N ARG A 4 2.93 54.63 -6.37
CA ARG A 4 2.55 53.45 -5.60
C ARG A 4 3.36 52.24 -6.06
N SER A 5 4.07 51.58 -5.14
CA SER A 5 4.67 50.27 -5.37
C SER A 5 3.60 49.19 -5.63
N PRO A 6 3.88 48.17 -6.46
CA PRO A 6 2.94 47.08 -6.67
C PRO A 6 2.85 46.18 -5.43
N PRO A 7 1.71 45.51 -5.19
CA PRO A 7 1.57 44.60 -4.06
C PRO A 7 2.46 43.36 -4.24
N ALA A 8 3.08 42.93 -3.13
CA ALA A 8 3.92 41.74 -3.09
C ALA A 8 3.10 40.48 -3.42
N ALA A 9 3.62 39.65 -4.34
CA ALA A 9 3.03 38.38 -4.68
C ALA A 9 3.04 37.44 -3.47
N THR A 10 1.86 36.99 -3.04
CA THR A 10 1.70 35.97 -1.99
C THR A 10 2.35 34.66 -2.45
N PRO A 11 3.21 34.00 -1.64
CA PRO A 11 3.78 32.72 -2.03
C PRO A 11 2.65 31.68 -2.14
N ALA A 12 2.59 31.02 -3.30
CA ALA A 12 1.67 29.92 -3.54
C ALA A 12 1.90 28.84 -2.48
N ARG A 13 0.86 28.59 -1.67
CA ARG A 13 0.84 27.53 -0.68
C ARG A 13 0.95 26.20 -1.43
N SER A 14 2.13 25.60 -1.43
CA SER A 14 2.36 24.26 -1.97
C SER A 14 1.41 23.30 -1.27
N THR A 15 0.36 22.91 -1.98
CA THR A 15 -0.53 21.84 -1.53
C THR A 15 0.25 20.55 -1.75
N PRO A 16 0.44 19.68 -0.74
CA PRO A 16 1.11 18.42 -0.97
C PRO A 16 0.32 17.66 -2.03
N LEU A 17 1.01 17.30 -3.13
CA LEU A 17 0.47 16.46 -4.17
C LEU A 17 -0.01 15.17 -3.49
N ALA A 18 -1.33 15.00 -3.40
CA ALA A 18 -1.90 13.77 -2.86
C ALA A 18 -1.32 12.61 -3.68
N THR A 19 -0.41 11.85 -3.07
CA THR A 19 0.14 10.63 -3.66
C THR A 19 -1.07 9.81 -4.06
N ARG A 20 -1.24 9.59 -5.37
CA ARG A 20 -2.40 8.88 -5.92
C ARG A 20 -2.43 7.49 -5.28
N SER A 21 -3.29 7.30 -4.28
CA SER A 21 -3.44 6.01 -3.62
C SER A 21 -4.09 5.07 -4.64
N SER A 22 -3.29 4.15 -5.19
CA SER A 22 -3.77 3.18 -6.16
C SER A 22 -4.57 2.12 -5.42
N SER A 23 -5.85 1.94 -5.72
CA SER A 23 -6.64 0.81 -5.21
C SER A 23 -6.49 -0.41 -6.11
N LYS A 24 -6.47 -1.61 -5.52
CA LYS A 24 -6.49 -2.88 -6.24
C LYS A 24 -7.86 -3.54 -6.03
N VAL A 25 -8.49 -3.97 -7.12
CA VAL A 25 -9.75 -4.73 -7.08
C VAL A 25 -9.45 -6.17 -7.47
N ARG A 26 -9.94 -7.12 -6.67
CA ARG A 26 -9.87 -8.56 -6.97
C ARG A 26 -11.24 -9.21 -6.84
N VAL A 27 -11.48 -10.24 -7.63
CA VAL A 27 -12.64 -11.13 -7.46
C VAL A 27 -12.23 -12.27 -6.54
N ALA A 28 -12.98 -12.48 -5.46
CA ALA A 28 -12.76 -13.58 -4.55
C ALA A 28 -13.24 -14.89 -5.20
N THR A 29 -12.47 -15.95 -4.97
CA THR A 29 -12.79 -17.33 -5.35
C THR A 29 -13.32 -18.09 -4.12
N ALA A 30 -13.74 -19.35 -4.31
CA ALA A 30 -14.15 -20.21 -3.20
C ALA A 30 -13.06 -20.33 -2.12
N ASP A 31 -11.79 -20.38 -2.54
CA ASP A 31 -10.64 -20.51 -1.65
C ASP A 31 -10.30 -19.23 -0.88
N THR A 32 -10.65 -18.06 -1.42
CA THR A 32 -10.36 -16.76 -0.80
C THR A 32 -11.55 -16.18 -0.06
N ARG A 33 -12.64 -16.95 0.13
CA ARG A 33 -13.85 -16.44 0.78
C ARG A 33 -13.63 -16.02 2.23
N ARG A 34 -12.69 -16.67 2.93
CA ARG A 34 -12.28 -16.34 4.31
C ARG A 34 -11.14 -15.33 4.41
N GLU A 35 -10.65 -14.84 3.25
CA GLU A 35 -9.55 -13.88 3.20
C GLU A 35 -9.88 -12.57 3.95
N PRO A 36 -11.09 -12.00 3.87
CA PRO A 36 -11.44 -10.78 4.63
C PRO A 36 -11.34 -10.97 6.15
N GLU A 37 -11.85 -12.09 6.69
CA GLU A 37 -11.78 -12.37 8.12
C GLU A 37 -10.34 -12.62 8.57
N ASN A 38 -9.55 -13.33 7.76
CA ASN A 38 -8.14 -13.58 8.04
C ASN A 38 -7.32 -12.28 8.03
N LEU A 39 -7.53 -11.40 7.05
CA LEU A 39 -6.86 -10.10 6.98
C LEU A 39 -7.29 -9.19 8.13
N ALA A 40 -8.57 -9.19 8.51
CA ALA A 40 -9.07 -8.45 9.67
C ALA A 40 -8.47 -8.98 10.99
N PHE A 41 -8.25 -10.29 11.10
CA PHE A 41 -7.55 -10.89 12.23
C PHE A 41 -6.07 -10.46 12.27
N LEU A 42 -5.36 -10.57 11.15
CA LEU A 42 -3.94 -10.19 11.04
C LEU A 42 -3.72 -8.70 11.29
N ALA A 43 -4.61 -7.83 10.84
CA ALA A 43 -4.54 -6.38 11.08
C ALA A 43 -4.64 -6.00 12.57
N ARG A 44 -5.19 -6.89 13.42
CA ARG A 44 -5.23 -6.70 14.88
C ARG A 44 -3.98 -7.20 15.57
N GLN A 45 -3.18 -8.01 14.88
CA GLN A 45 -1.87 -8.42 15.36
C GLN A 45 -0.90 -7.27 15.09
N GLN A 46 -0.14 -6.85 16.10
CA GLN A 46 0.90 -5.83 15.96
C GLN A 46 2.12 -6.42 15.24
N LEU A 47 1.93 -6.77 13.96
CA LEU A 47 2.96 -7.39 13.14
C LEU A 47 4.06 -6.38 12.80
N SER A 48 5.29 -6.88 12.68
CA SER A 48 6.46 -6.08 12.28
C SER A 48 6.50 -5.78 10.77
N PHE A 49 5.48 -6.21 10.02
CA PHE A 49 5.35 -6.05 8.57
C PHE A 49 3.91 -5.68 8.20
N GLY A 50 3.75 -5.04 7.03
CA GLY A 50 2.45 -4.63 6.53
C GLY A 50 1.64 -5.80 5.98
N THR A 51 0.36 -5.87 6.34
CA THR A 51 -0.62 -6.80 5.76
C THR A 51 -1.63 -6.05 4.89
N PRO A 52 -2.20 -6.70 3.86
CA PRO A 52 -3.27 -6.10 3.08
C PRO A 52 -4.45 -5.71 3.99
N THR A 53 -4.96 -4.49 3.81
CA THR A 53 -6.16 -4.03 4.50
C THR A 53 -7.35 -4.09 3.55
N VAL A 54 -8.44 -4.72 3.95
CA VAL A 54 -9.67 -4.73 3.17
C VAL A 54 -10.40 -3.41 3.39
N LEU A 55 -10.53 -2.58 2.34
CA LEU A 55 -11.30 -1.34 2.38
C LEU A 55 -12.78 -1.59 2.14
N PHE A 56 -13.08 -2.53 1.24
CA PHE A 56 -14.45 -2.84 0.87
C PHE A 56 -14.60 -4.30 0.46
N PHE A 57 -15.73 -4.88 0.87
CA PHE A 57 -16.15 -6.24 0.57
C PHE A 57 -17.60 -6.18 0.08
N CYS A 58 -17.86 -6.77 -1.08
CA CYS A 58 -19.21 -6.85 -1.65
C CYS A 58 -19.45 -8.21 -2.30
N GLU A 59 -20.59 -8.81 -2.01
CA GLU A 59 -21.12 -9.98 -2.70
C GLU A 59 -22.21 -9.52 -3.68
N ASP A 60 -22.00 -9.73 -4.98
CA ASP A 60 -22.97 -9.43 -6.04
C ASP A 60 -23.25 -10.70 -6.84
N ALA A 61 -24.44 -11.27 -6.63
CA ALA A 61 -25.16 -12.34 -7.35
C ALA A 61 -24.44 -13.64 -7.77
N ALA A 62 -23.10 -13.67 -7.78
CA ALA A 62 -22.21 -14.79 -8.11
C ALA A 62 -20.71 -14.45 -7.88
N LYS A 63 -20.37 -13.18 -7.63
CA LYS A 63 -18.99 -12.71 -7.47
C LYS A 63 -18.82 -11.93 -6.19
N THR A 64 -17.71 -12.19 -5.53
CA THR A 64 -17.28 -11.42 -4.38
C THR A 64 -16.16 -10.49 -4.83
N TYR A 65 -16.23 -9.20 -4.49
CA TYR A 65 -15.18 -8.24 -4.79
C TYR A 65 -14.46 -7.82 -3.52
N LEU A 66 -13.12 -7.80 -3.59
CA LEU A 66 -12.25 -7.31 -2.54
C LEU A 66 -11.51 -6.07 -3.06
N ILE A 67 -11.63 -4.97 -2.33
CA ILE A 67 -10.91 -3.72 -2.63
C ILE A 67 -9.89 -3.46 -1.52
N GLU A 68 -8.64 -3.27 -1.93
CA GLU A 68 -7.49 -3.11 -1.04
C GLU A 68 -6.69 -1.87 -1.45
N PRO A 69 -6.00 -1.18 -0.52
CA PRO A 69 -5.02 -0.18 -0.89
C PRO A 69 -3.83 -0.90 -1.54
N GLY A 70 -3.30 -0.32 -2.60
CA GLY A 70 -2.09 -0.81 -3.24
C GLY A 70 -0.90 -0.61 -2.30
N ALA A 71 -0.23 -1.71 -1.96
CA ALA A 71 1.02 -1.64 -1.20
C ALA A 71 2.10 -0.96 -2.06
N PRO A 72 2.72 0.14 -1.58
CA PRO A 72 3.84 0.75 -2.26
C PRO A 72 5.06 -0.18 -2.17
N GLY A 73 5.85 -0.24 -3.24
CA GLY A 73 7.07 -1.04 -3.28
C GLY A 73 7.36 -1.63 -4.66
N LYS A 74 8.46 -2.36 -4.73
CA LYS A 74 8.86 -3.13 -5.92
C LYS A 74 8.65 -4.61 -5.64
N ARG A 75 8.25 -5.38 -6.66
CA ARG A 75 8.10 -6.82 -6.51
C ARG A 75 9.48 -7.48 -6.47
N PRO A 76 9.71 -8.52 -5.64
CA PRO A 76 11.00 -9.20 -5.57
C PRO A 76 11.50 -9.66 -6.95
N ASN A 77 10.62 -10.21 -7.79
CA ASN A 77 10.99 -10.65 -9.14
C ASN A 77 11.50 -9.54 -10.08
N GLN A 78 11.27 -8.25 -9.75
CA GLN A 78 11.76 -7.12 -10.52
C GLN A 78 13.12 -6.61 -10.05
N VAL A 79 13.53 -6.93 -8.83
CA VAL A 79 14.72 -6.33 -8.19
C VAL A 79 15.73 -7.35 -7.70
N TRP A 80 15.31 -8.59 -7.43
CA TRP A 80 16.13 -9.60 -6.78
C TRP A 80 17.49 -9.83 -7.44
N TRP A 81 17.52 -9.85 -8.78
CA TRP A 81 18.74 -10.11 -9.54
C TRP A 81 19.74 -8.95 -9.50
N ASP A 82 19.26 -7.74 -9.28
CA ASP A 82 20.07 -6.52 -9.24
C ASP A 82 20.45 -6.09 -7.80
N MET A 83 19.91 -6.79 -6.79
CA MET A 83 20.24 -6.54 -5.38
C MET A 83 21.64 -7.04 -5.05
N VAL A 84 22.36 -6.29 -4.21
CA VAL A 84 23.62 -6.75 -3.63
C VAL A 84 23.35 -7.88 -2.62
N GLU A 85 24.34 -8.74 -2.39
CA GLU A 85 24.17 -9.93 -1.53
C GLU A 85 23.75 -9.57 -0.09
N GLU A 86 24.25 -8.46 0.46
CA GLU A 86 23.85 -7.98 1.79
C GLU A 86 22.34 -7.67 1.86
N ASP A 87 21.78 -7.02 0.83
CA ASP A 87 20.35 -6.73 0.76
C ASP A 87 19.51 -8.02 0.60
N LYS A 88 20.03 -9.02 -0.12
CA LYS A 88 19.37 -10.32 -0.26
C LYS A 88 19.35 -11.06 1.07
N GLU A 89 20.48 -11.09 1.78
CA GLU A 89 20.58 -11.69 3.12
C GLU A 89 19.59 -11.02 4.06
N HIS A 90 19.53 -9.68 4.07
CA HIS A 90 18.57 -8.93 4.86
C HIS A 90 17.11 -9.33 4.54
N VAL A 91 16.73 -9.43 3.27
CA VAL A 91 15.38 -9.88 2.88
C VAL A 91 15.09 -11.30 3.37
N VAL A 92 16.04 -12.23 3.23
CA VAL A 92 15.88 -13.62 3.68
C VAL A 92 15.70 -13.67 5.21
N THR A 93 16.52 -12.94 5.96
CA THR A 93 16.39 -12.86 7.42
C THR A 93 15.04 -12.30 7.84
N ARG A 94 14.57 -11.23 7.20
CA ARG A 94 13.24 -10.65 7.48
C ARG A 94 12.09 -11.60 7.16
N ILE A 95 12.24 -12.47 6.16
CA ILE A 95 11.25 -13.51 5.85
C ILE A 95 11.30 -14.62 6.90
N ALA A 96 12.49 -15.04 7.32
CA ALA A 96 12.65 -16.06 8.36
C ALA A 96 11.97 -15.64 9.67
N GLU A 97 12.12 -14.37 10.09
CA GLU A 97 11.43 -13.80 11.26
C GLU A 97 9.89 -13.85 11.20
N ILE A 98 9.31 -14.02 10.00
CA ILE A 98 7.85 -14.16 9.82
C ILE A 98 7.42 -15.63 9.94
N CYS A 99 8.32 -16.57 9.63
CA CYS A 99 8.05 -18.00 9.59
C CYS A 99 8.34 -18.73 10.90
N ASP A 100 9.15 -18.15 11.79
CA ASP A 100 9.43 -18.64 13.15
C ASP A 100 8.26 -18.37 14.12
#